data_AF-A0A7H1DYL1-F1
#
_entry.id   AF-A0A7H1DYL1-F1
#
_cell.length_a   1.000
_cell.length_b   1.000
_cell.length_c   1.000
_cell.angle_alpha   90.00
_cell.angle_beta   90.00
_cell.angle_gamma   90.00
#
_symmetry.space_group_name_H-M   'P 1'
#
loop_
_entity.id
_entity.type
_entity.pdbx_description
1 polymer ?
#
loop_
_entity_poly.entity_id
_entity_poly.type
_entity_poly.pdbx_seq_one_letter_code
_entity_poly.pdbx_strand_id
1 'polypeptide(L)'
;MKTITRISTIFLLVVAFFASAQQIYFENVNSNNALAIITQLQPTPQEGTHSESINYQYGNHNFSEIYTNSKTDLSTIQIGDYNYLNFNNAFNKKSANPTISTQGNNNIIDITGSNSISEKIQFHVKGDNMTIFMRNY
;
A
#
# COMPACT_ATOMS: atom_id res chain seq x y z
N MET A 1 37.22 32.76 21.16
CA MET A 1 35.90 32.12 20.96
C MET A 1 35.51 31.99 19.49
N LYS A 2 35.49 33.06 18.68
CA LYS A 2 35.06 33.01 17.26
C LYS A 2 35.84 32.03 16.37
N THR A 3 37.14 31.84 16.61
CA THR A 3 37.99 30.93 15.83
C THR A 3 37.66 29.46 16.07
N ILE A 4 37.37 29.08 17.31
CA ILE A 4 37.02 27.70 17.69
C ILE A 4 35.66 27.31 17.08
N THR A 5 34.70 28.24 17.07
CA THR A 5 33.40 28.02 16.42
C THR A 5 33.55 27.77 14.92
N ARG A 6 34.39 28.55 14.22
CA ARG A 6 34.65 28.35 12.78
C ARG A 6 35.29 26.99 12.47
N ILE A 7 36.25 26.57 13.29
CA ILE A 7 36.91 25.26 13.13
C ILE A 7 35.89 24.12 13.33
N SER A 8 35.04 24.24 14.37
CA SER A 8 33.99 23.25 14.64
C SER A 8 32.96 23.17 13.50
N THR A 9 32.54 24.31 12.92
CA THR A 9 31.60 24.32 11.79
C THR A 9 32.20 23.70 10.53
N ILE A 10 33.48 23.98 10.22
CA ILE A 10 34.16 23.39 9.07
C ILE A 10 34.30 21.87 9.25
N PHE A 11 34.65 21.42 10.47
CA PHE A 11 34.75 20.01 10.78
C PHE A 11 33.40 19.29 10.58
N LEU A 12 32.30 19.89 11.06
CA LEU A 12 30.95 19.34 10.89
C LEU A 12 30.57 19.21 9.40
N LEU A 13 30.93 20.21 8.60
CA LEU A 13 30.68 20.21 7.15
C LEU A 13 31.46 19.08 6.47
N VAL A 14 32.73 18.89 6.83
CA VAL A 14 33.58 17.84 6.26
C VAL A 14 33.05 16.45 6.61
N VAL A 15 32.61 16.22 7.85
CA VAL A 15 32.00 14.93 8.25
C VAL A 15 30.72 14.65 7.46
N ALA A 16 29.92 15.66 7.16
CA ALA A 16 28.72 15.51 6.33
C ALA A 16 29.05 15.12 4.87
N PHE A 17 30.18 15.55 4.32
CA PHE A 17 30.64 15.14 2.98
C PHE A 17 31.10 13.67 2.89
N PHE A 18 31.52 13.08 4.02
CA PHE A 18 31.91 11.67 4.10
C PHE A 18 30.77 10.73 4.49
N ALA A 19 29.53 11.23 4.59
CA ALA A 19 28.37 10.39 4.77
C ALA A 19 28.07 9.63 3.46
N SER A 20 28.54 8.38 3.37
CA SER A 20 28.23 7.50 2.24
C SER A 20 26.75 7.11 2.27
N ALA A 21 25.99 7.49 1.24
CA ALA A 21 24.71 6.86 0.95
C ALA A 21 24.96 5.41 0.52
N GLN A 22 24.37 4.43 1.22
CA GLN A 22 24.51 3.02 0.84
C GLN A 22 23.71 2.77 -0.43
N GLN A 23 24.42 2.58 -1.55
CA GLN A 23 23.80 2.21 -2.82
C GLN A 23 23.64 0.68 -2.86
N ILE A 24 22.40 0.20 -2.80
CA ILE A 24 22.09 -1.22 -2.89
C ILE A 24 21.95 -1.58 -4.37
N TYR A 25 22.87 -2.39 -4.86
CA TYR A 25 22.88 -2.93 -6.21
C TYR A 25 22.00 -4.18 -6.28
N PHE A 26 21.04 -4.21 -7.20
CA PHE A 26 20.04 -5.27 -7.29
C PHE A 26 20.67 -6.64 -7.59
N GLU A 27 21.76 -6.66 -8.35
CA GLU A 27 22.56 -7.86 -8.66
C GLU A 27 23.15 -8.54 -7.43
N ASN A 28 23.26 -7.83 -6.30
CA ASN A 28 23.78 -8.36 -5.05
C ASN A 28 22.67 -8.85 -4.09
N VAL A 29 21.40 -8.75 -4.49
CA VAL A 29 20.26 -9.23 -3.71
C VAL A 29 20.08 -10.73 -3.91
N ASN A 30 20.08 -11.49 -2.81
CA ASN A 30 19.82 -12.93 -2.81
C ASN A 30 19.06 -13.35 -1.55
N SER A 31 18.68 -14.62 -1.47
CA SER A 31 17.88 -15.15 -0.35
C SER A 31 18.51 -14.96 1.03
N ASN A 32 19.84 -14.85 1.13
CA ASN A 32 20.53 -14.67 2.41
C ASN A 32 20.48 -13.23 2.93
N ASN A 33 20.27 -12.23 2.06
CA ASN A 33 20.30 -10.81 2.44
C ASN A 33 19.00 -10.05 2.12
N ALA A 34 18.07 -10.64 1.37
CA ALA A 34 16.82 -10.00 0.96
C ALA A 34 16.03 -9.43 2.15
N LEU A 35 15.90 -10.19 3.24
CA LEU A 35 15.17 -9.73 4.43
C LEU A 35 15.83 -8.52 5.09
N ALA A 36 17.17 -8.52 5.21
CA ALA A 36 17.92 -7.43 5.81
C ALA A 36 17.86 -6.15 4.95
N ILE A 37 17.86 -6.31 3.63
CA ILE A 37 17.69 -5.20 2.69
C ILE A 37 16.27 -4.60 2.81
N ILE A 38 15.25 -5.45 2.88
CA ILE A 38 13.85 -5.00 3.05
C ILE A 38 13.67 -4.23 4.36
N THR A 39 14.27 -4.68 5.46
CA THR A 39 14.16 -3.98 6.75
C THR A 39 14.92 -2.65 6.78
N GLN A 40 16.02 -2.52 6.03
CA GLN A 40 16.75 -1.25 5.86
C GLN A 40 16.01 -0.26 4.96
N LEU A 41 15.27 -0.76 3.96
CA LEU A 41 14.46 0.03 3.06
C LEU A 41 13.09 0.41 3.65
N GLN A 42 12.68 -0.21 4.76
CA GLN A 42 11.45 0.19 5.43
C GLN A 42 11.59 1.63 5.91
N PRO A 43 10.84 2.59 5.34
CA PRO A 43 10.80 3.91 5.92
C PRO A 43 10.28 3.78 7.35
N THR A 44 10.93 4.44 8.29
CA THR A 44 10.36 4.64 9.63
C THR A 44 8.94 5.18 9.41
N PRO A 45 7.88 4.56 9.94
CA PRO A 45 6.53 5.00 9.67
C PRO A 45 6.39 6.45 10.14
N GLN A 46 6.46 7.41 9.22
CA GLN A 46 6.21 8.80 9.58
C GLN A 46 4.73 8.92 9.92
N GLU A 47 4.44 9.41 11.12
CA GLU A 47 3.06 9.74 11.48
C GLU A 47 2.52 10.77 10.47
N GLY A 48 1.65 10.33 9.57
CA GLY A 48 0.96 11.22 8.63
C GLY A 48 1.13 10.87 7.16
N THR A 49 1.97 9.89 6.80
CA THR A 49 2.09 9.47 5.40
C THR A 49 0.80 8.78 4.94
N HIS A 50 0.12 9.38 3.97
CA HIS A 50 -0.92 8.71 3.20
C HIS A 50 -0.23 7.76 2.22
N SER A 51 -0.79 6.57 2.05
CA SER A 51 -0.33 5.59 1.07
C SER A 51 -1.39 5.42 0.01
N GLU A 52 -0.96 5.30 -1.24
CA GLU A 52 -1.83 4.93 -2.36
C GLU A 52 -1.44 3.53 -2.81
N SER A 53 -2.42 2.66 -2.97
CA SER A 53 -2.21 1.31 -3.48
C SER A 53 -3.17 1.05 -4.62
N ILE A 54 -2.64 0.56 -5.74
CA ILE A 54 -3.44 0.24 -6.91
C ILE A 54 -3.19 -1.21 -7.33
N ASN A 55 -4.27 -1.99 -7.39
CA ASN A 55 -4.26 -3.38 -7.81
C ASN A 55 -4.94 -3.50 -9.18
N TYR A 56 -4.21 -3.99 -10.19
CA TYR A 56 -4.75 -4.24 -11.53
C TYR A 56 -4.55 -5.71 -11.91
N GLN A 57 -5.64 -6.40 -12.25
CA GLN A 57 -5.59 -7.79 -12.68
C GLN A 57 -6.45 -7.99 -13.93
N TYR A 58 -5.87 -8.62 -14.96
CA TYR A 58 -6.51 -8.95 -16.23
C TYR A 58 -6.48 -10.45 -16.42
N GLY A 59 -7.63 -11.06 -16.71
CA GLY A 59 -7.79 -12.49 -16.88
C GLY A 59 -8.97 -13.04 -16.11
N ASN A 60 -9.21 -14.34 -16.26
CA ASN A 60 -10.27 -15.03 -15.55
C ASN A 60 -9.71 -15.67 -14.28
N HIS A 61 -10.54 -15.87 -13.26
CA HIS A 61 -10.14 -16.47 -11.98
C HIS A 61 -9.03 -15.69 -11.25
N ASN A 62 -8.99 -14.37 -11.42
CA ASN A 62 -8.13 -13.53 -10.60
C ASN A 62 -8.58 -13.58 -9.15
N PHE A 63 -7.62 -13.68 -8.25
CA PHE A 63 -7.84 -13.63 -6.81
C PHE A 63 -7.05 -12.45 -6.24
N SER A 64 -7.71 -11.63 -5.43
CA SER A 64 -7.08 -10.56 -4.69
C SER A 64 -7.61 -10.54 -3.27
N GLU A 65 -6.69 -10.54 -2.31
CA GLU A 65 -7.01 -10.35 -0.90
C GLU A 65 -6.25 -9.13 -0.39
N ILE A 66 -6.99 -8.13 0.09
CA ILE A 66 -6.43 -6.82 0.42
C ILE A 66 -6.78 -6.47 1.86
N TYR A 67 -5.74 -6.31 2.68
CA TYR A 67 -5.82 -5.83 4.05
C TYR A 67 -5.27 -4.41 4.10
N THR A 68 -6.08 -3.48 4.58
CA THR A 68 -5.72 -2.07 4.56
C THR A 68 -6.05 -1.34 5.86
N ASN A 69 -5.30 -0.28 6.15
CA ASN A 69 -5.55 0.60 7.28
C ASN A 69 -6.21 1.92 6.81
N SER A 70 -6.56 2.81 7.74
CA SER A 70 -7.28 4.05 7.42
C SER A 70 -6.46 5.15 6.72
N LYS A 71 -5.17 4.93 6.48
CA LYS A 71 -4.26 5.89 5.81
C LYS A 71 -3.88 5.41 4.40
N THR A 72 -4.66 4.49 3.85
CA THR A 72 -4.40 3.90 2.56
C THR A 72 -5.60 4.13 1.66
N ASP A 73 -5.42 4.94 0.63
CA ASP A 73 -6.36 5.02 -0.48
C ASP A 73 -6.08 3.82 -1.39
N LEU A 74 -7.13 3.04 -1.67
CA LEU A 74 -7.03 1.84 -2.48
C LEU A 74 -7.88 1.98 -3.74
N SER A 75 -7.30 1.66 -4.88
CA SER A 75 -8.06 1.36 -6.09
C SER A 75 -7.77 -0.06 -6.56
N THR A 76 -8.81 -0.82 -6.88
CA THR A 76 -8.66 -2.19 -7.41
C THR A 76 -9.49 -2.35 -8.67
N ILE A 77 -8.87 -2.94 -9.69
CA ILE A 77 -9.46 -3.19 -11.00
C ILE A 77 -9.24 -4.65 -11.36
N GLN A 78 -10.33 -5.39 -11.53
CA GLN A 78 -10.32 -6.78 -12.00
C GLN A 78 -11.15 -6.89 -13.28
N ILE A 79 -10.52 -7.35 -14.37
CA ILE A 79 -11.16 -7.53 -15.68
C ILE A 79 -11.07 -8.99 -16.11
N GLY A 80 -12.23 -9.62 -16.31
CA GLY A 80 -12.42 -11.01 -16.72
C GLY A 80 -13.52 -11.69 -15.90
N ASP A 81 -13.72 -12.99 -16.14
CA ASP A 81 -14.79 -13.77 -15.53
C ASP A 81 -14.30 -14.56 -14.31
N TYR A 82 -15.21 -14.87 -13.39
CA TYR A 82 -14.94 -15.69 -12.19
C TYR A 82 -13.84 -15.12 -11.26
N ASN A 83 -13.65 -13.81 -11.28
CA ASN A 83 -12.72 -13.11 -10.38
C ASN A 83 -13.30 -13.01 -8.96
N TYR A 84 -12.41 -13.04 -7.99
CA TYR A 84 -12.73 -12.91 -6.58
C TYR A 84 -11.88 -11.82 -5.93
N LEU A 85 -12.55 -10.90 -5.24
CA LEU A 85 -11.94 -9.86 -4.43
C LEU A 85 -12.40 -10.02 -2.98
N ASN A 86 -11.46 -10.17 -2.05
CA ASN A 86 -11.69 -10.03 -0.61
C ASN A 86 -11.00 -8.76 -0.11
N PHE A 87 -11.76 -7.78 0.36
CA PHE A 87 -11.25 -6.53 0.90
C PHE A 87 -11.58 -6.42 2.39
N ASN A 88 -10.57 -6.17 3.22
CA ASN A 88 -10.69 -6.06 4.67
C ASN A 88 -10.08 -4.76 5.23
N ASN A 89 -10.92 -3.97 5.90
CA ASN A 89 -10.55 -2.76 6.64
C ASN A 89 -11.13 -2.72 8.07
N ALA A 90 -11.49 -3.87 8.65
CA ALA A 90 -12.09 -3.91 9.99
C ALA A 90 -11.14 -3.47 11.13
N PHE A 91 -9.83 -3.39 10.87
CA PHE A 91 -8.82 -3.12 11.90
C PHE A 91 -8.69 -1.64 12.30
N ASN A 92 -9.44 -0.72 11.69
CA ASN A 92 -9.32 0.71 12.00
C ASN A 92 -10.69 1.40 12.10
N LYS A 93 -10.85 2.24 13.13
CA LYS A 93 -12.06 3.06 13.36
C LYS A 93 -12.22 4.21 12.37
N LYS A 94 -11.20 4.50 11.57
CA LYS A 94 -11.20 5.57 10.56
C LYS A 94 -11.47 5.02 9.16
N SER A 95 -12.24 5.78 8.38
CA SER A 95 -12.69 5.45 7.02
C SER A 95 -11.52 5.16 6.08
N ALA A 96 -11.56 4.01 5.40
CA ALA A 96 -10.88 3.81 4.13
C ALA A 96 -11.81 4.25 2.99
N ASN A 97 -11.24 4.71 1.86
CA ASN A 97 -11.99 5.18 0.70
C ASN A 97 -11.70 4.30 -0.53
N PRO A 98 -12.04 3.00 -0.52
CA PRO A 98 -11.68 2.12 -1.63
C PRO A 98 -12.52 2.42 -2.87
N THR A 99 -11.87 2.37 -4.03
CA THR A 99 -12.52 2.33 -5.35
C THR A 99 -12.38 0.94 -5.93
N ILE A 100 -13.48 0.25 -6.15
CA ILE A 100 -13.52 -1.12 -6.65
C ILE A 100 -14.17 -1.13 -8.03
N SER A 101 -13.40 -1.52 -9.04
CA SER A 101 -13.88 -1.70 -10.41
C SER A 101 -13.77 -3.15 -10.84
N THR A 102 -14.87 -3.75 -11.26
CA THR A 102 -14.88 -5.13 -11.75
C THR A 102 -15.68 -5.23 -13.04
N GLN A 103 -15.07 -5.84 -14.06
CA GLN A 103 -15.73 -6.07 -15.34
C GLN A 103 -15.61 -7.55 -15.74
N GLY A 104 -16.74 -8.14 -16.17
CA GLY A 104 -16.87 -9.53 -16.57
C GLY A 104 -17.99 -10.22 -15.80
N ASN A 105 -18.17 -11.51 -16.03
CA ASN A 105 -19.30 -12.27 -15.49
C ASN A 105 -18.88 -13.12 -14.30
N ASN A 106 -19.84 -13.46 -13.44
CA ASN A 106 -19.66 -14.41 -12.34
C ASN A 106 -18.56 -14.00 -11.34
N ASN A 107 -18.29 -12.70 -11.20
CA ASN A 107 -17.31 -12.23 -10.22
C ASN A 107 -17.94 -12.02 -8.84
N ILE A 108 -17.11 -12.13 -7.81
CA ILE A 108 -17.51 -11.97 -6.41
C ILE A 108 -16.63 -10.90 -5.77
N ILE A 109 -17.28 -9.95 -5.10
CA ILE A 109 -16.66 -8.92 -4.29
C ILE A 109 -17.13 -9.11 -2.84
N ASP A 110 -16.23 -9.45 -1.94
CA ASP A 110 -16.47 -9.57 -0.49
C ASP A 110 -15.73 -8.46 0.25
N ILE A 111 -16.47 -7.68 1.04
CA ILE A 111 -15.96 -6.53 1.78
C ILE A 111 -16.31 -6.67 3.25
N THR A 112 -15.29 -6.52 4.07
CA THR A 112 -15.40 -6.46 5.53
C THR A 112 -14.73 -5.17 6.02
N GLY A 113 -15.48 -4.27 6.65
CA GLY A 113 -14.94 -3.00 7.14
C GLY A 113 -15.53 -2.52 8.44
N SER A 114 -15.00 -1.43 8.97
CA SER A 114 -15.66 -0.68 10.03
C SER A 114 -16.84 0.12 9.47
N ASN A 115 -17.82 0.49 10.29
CA ASN A 115 -19.00 1.28 9.86
C ASN A 115 -18.67 2.52 8.99
N SER A 116 -17.49 3.10 9.14
CA SER A 116 -17.05 4.27 8.34
C SER A 116 -16.76 3.97 6.87
N ILE A 117 -16.51 2.71 6.49
CA ILE A 117 -16.14 2.37 5.11
C ILE A 117 -17.25 2.66 4.09
N SER A 118 -18.51 2.52 4.49
CA SER A 118 -19.65 2.75 3.61
C SER A 118 -19.85 4.23 3.26
N GLU A 119 -19.18 5.16 3.92
CA GLU A 119 -19.35 6.60 3.65
C GLU A 119 -18.79 7.02 2.29
N LYS A 120 -17.71 6.37 1.84
CA LYS A 120 -16.92 6.85 0.69
C LYS A 120 -16.47 5.77 -0.28
N ILE A 121 -16.93 4.54 -0.10
CA ILE A 121 -16.66 3.45 -1.04
C ILE A 121 -17.28 3.73 -2.40
N GLN A 122 -16.56 3.39 -3.47
CA GLN A 122 -17.04 3.50 -4.84
C GLN A 122 -16.98 2.15 -5.54
N PHE A 123 -18.06 1.79 -6.24
CA PHE A 123 -18.18 0.55 -6.99
C PHE A 123 -18.49 0.84 -8.45
N HIS A 124 -17.67 0.32 -9.35
CA HIS A 124 -17.93 0.29 -10.79
C HIS A 124 -17.98 -1.16 -11.25
N VAL A 125 -19.20 -1.68 -11.42
CA VAL A 125 -19.43 -3.11 -11.67
C VAL A 125 -20.13 -3.28 -13.01
N LYS A 126 -19.54 -4.06 -13.92
CA LYS A 126 -20.10 -4.31 -15.25
C LYS A 126 -20.00 -5.79 -15.64
N GLY A 127 -21.16 -6.41 -15.86
CA GLY A 127 -21.28 -7.79 -16.32
C GLY A 127 -22.45 -8.49 -15.63
N ASP A 128 -22.63 -9.77 -15.94
CA ASP A 128 -23.76 -10.58 -15.48
C ASP A 128 -23.36 -11.48 -14.30
N ASN A 129 -24.35 -11.85 -13.47
CA ASN A 129 -24.18 -12.78 -12.35
C ASN A 129 -23.11 -12.35 -11.31
N MET A 130 -23.05 -11.05 -11.01
CA MET A 130 -22.11 -10.48 -10.05
C MET A 130 -22.66 -10.61 -8.63
N THR A 131 -21.79 -10.97 -7.67
CA THR A 131 -22.14 -11.02 -6.25
C THR A 131 -21.32 -9.99 -5.48
N ILE A 132 -21.98 -9.16 -4.67
CA ILE A 132 -21.33 -8.22 -3.77
C ILE A 132 -21.82 -8.51 -2.35
N PHE A 133 -20.90 -8.87 -1.47
CA PHE A 133 -21.15 -9.06 -0.05
C PHE A 133 -20.42 -7.98 0.74
N MET A 134 -21.13 -7.26 1.59
CA MET A 134 -20.56 -6.17 2.39
C MET A 134 -21.01 -6.31 3.84
N ARG A 135 -20.02 -6.37 4.74
CA ARG A 135 -20.21 -6.46 6.19
C ARG A 135 -19.50 -5.30 6.87
N ASN A 136 -20.26 -4.59 7.69
CA ASN A 136 -19.76 -3.50 8.52
C ASN A 136 -19.85 -3.89 10.00
N TYR A 137 -18.78 -3.66 10.73
CA TYR A 137 -18.67 -3.89 12.17
C TYR A 137 -18.42 -2.58 12.93
#